data_AF-A0A0B2P7E5-F1
#
_entry.id   AF-A0A0B2P7E5-F1
#
_cell.length_a   1.000
_cell.length_b   1.000
_cell.length_c   1.000
_cell.angle_alpha   90.00
_cell.angle_beta   90.00
_cell.angle_gamma   90.00
#
_symmetry.space_group_name_H-M   'P 1'
#
loop_
_entity.id
_entity.type
_entity.pdbx_description
1 polymer ?
#
loop_
_entity_poly.entity_id
_entity_poly.type
_entity_poly.pdbx_seq_one_letter_code
_entity_poly.pdbx_strand_id
1 'polypeptide(L)'
;MMSDNGLTDFDVYIMETSNHQMKSELDQYLEESLLPRVPDFDVLGWWKLNKLKYPTLSKMARDILSVPVSSLPPESVFDTKVKEMDQYRSSLRPETVEALVCAKDWMQYGAAEASNALVKMEF
;
A
#
# COMPACT_ATOMS: atom_id res chain seq x y z
N MET A 1 -13.36 -29.84 44.36
CA MET A 1 -14.01 -28.91 43.42
C MET A 1 -13.35 -29.13 42.07
N MET A 2 -13.92 -30.00 41.24
CA MET A 2 -13.46 -30.21 39.86
C MET A 2 -14.51 -29.53 38.99
N SER A 3 -14.21 -28.32 38.54
CA SER A 3 -14.96 -27.69 37.46
C SER A 3 -14.54 -28.40 36.18
N ASP A 4 -15.26 -29.46 35.85
CA ASP A 4 -15.12 -30.19 34.60
C ASP A 4 -15.69 -29.29 33.50
N ASN A 5 -14.81 -28.57 32.81
CA ASN A 5 -15.18 -27.66 31.75
C ASN A 5 -15.55 -28.47 30.50
N GLY A 6 -16.75 -29.04 30.44
CA GLY A 6 -17.27 -29.72 29.24
C GLY A 6 -17.26 -28.84 27.98
N LEU A 7 -17.11 -27.52 28.13
CA LEU A 7 -16.88 -26.58 27.04
C LEU A 7 -15.51 -26.75 26.36
N THR A 8 -14.45 -27.13 27.09
CA THR A 8 -13.12 -27.27 26.49
C THR A 8 -13.02 -28.48 25.57
N ASP A 9 -13.72 -29.56 25.89
CA ASP A 9 -13.82 -30.73 25.01
C ASP A 9 -14.59 -30.40 23.73
N PHE A 10 -15.64 -29.60 23.86
CA PHE A 10 -16.39 -29.06 22.72
C PHE A 10 -15.55 -28.09 21.86
N ASP A 11 -14.74 -27.23 22.48
CA ASP A 11 -13.80 -26.34 21.78
C ASP A 11 -12.70 -27.13 21.04
N VAL A 12 -12.19 -28.20 21.65
CA VAL A 12 -11.22 -29.12 21.03
C VAL A 12 -11.85 -29.87 19.86
N TYR A 13 -13.07 -30.39 20.02
CA TYR A 13 -13.80 -31.05 18.94
C TYR A 13 -14.06 -30.09 17.77
N ILE A 14 -14.46 -28.83 18.04
CA ILE A 14 -14.61 -27.80 17.01
C ILE A 14 -13.27 -27.54 16.32
N MET A 15 -12.16 -27.40 17.04
CA MET A 15 -10.83 -27.23 16.46
C MET A 15 -10.41 -28.43 15.59
N GLU A 16 -10.68 -29.66 16.03
CA GLU A 16 -10.35 -30.87 15.30
C GLU A 16 -11.22 -31.07 14.04
N THR A 17 -12.52 -30.75 14.11
CA THR A 17 -13.42 -30.84 12.95
C THR A 17 -13.29 -29.67 11.99
N SER A 18 -12.98 -28.46 12.46
CA SER A 18 -12.71 -27.29 11.60
C SER A 18 -11.34 -27.32 10.93
N ASN A 19 -10.46 -28.24 11.33
CA ASN A 19 -9.21 -28.55 10.63
C ASN A 19 -9.40 -29.29 9.30
N HIS A 20 -10.62 -29.73 8.96
CA HIS A 20 -10.94 -30.13 7.59
C HIS A 20 -11.22 -28.88 6.76
N GLN A 21 -10.16 -28.37 6.12
CA GLN A 21 -10.14 -27.27 5.13
C GLN A 21 -10.12 -25.84 5.69
N MET A 22 -9.13 -25.50 6.52
CA MET A 22 -8.73 -24.09 6.64
C MET A 22 -8.08 -23.65 5.31
N LYS A 23 -8.91 -23.13 4.39
CA LYS A 23 -8.45 -22.53 3.13
C LYS A 23 -7.49 -21.38 3.43
N SER A 24 -6.43 -21.24 2.65
CA SER A 24 -5.53 -20.10 2.83
C SER A 24 -6.23 -18.79 2.49
N GLU A 25 -5.74 -17.66 3.00
CA GLU A 25 -6.23 -16.33 2.61
C GLU A 25 -6.24 -16.16 1.07
N LEU A 26 -5.24 -16.74 0.41
CA LEU A 26 -5.11 -16.73 -1.04
C LEU A 26 -6.22 -17.56 -1.71
N ASP A 27 -6.45 -18.79 -1.25
CA ASP A 27 -7.52 -19.64 -1.79
C ASP A 27 -8.88 -18.96 -1.62
N GLN A 28 -9.14 -18.38 -0.45
CA GLN A 28 -10.37 -17.64 -0.19
C GLN A 28 -10.51 -16.41 -1.12
N TYR A 29 -9.44 -15.67 -1.37
CA TYR A 29 -9.45 -14.54 -2.31
C TYR A 29 -9.71 -14.99 -3.76
N LEU A 30 -9.12 -16.11 -4.18
CA LEU A 30 -9.27 -16.64 -5.54
C LEU A 30 -10.67 -17.23 -5.80
N GLU A 31 -11.34 -17.71 -4.76
CA GLU A 31 -12.71 -18.23 -4.84
C GLU A 31 -13.80 -17.14 -4.81
N GLU A 32 -13.44 -15.90 -4.50
CA GLU A 32 -14.41 -14.82 -4.41
C GLU A 32 -14.97 -14.37 -5.74
N SER A 33 -16.23 -13.95 -5.70
CA SER A 33 -16.88 -13.37 -6.86
C SER A 33 -16.13 -12.13 -7.34
N LEU A 34 -15.88 -12.07 -8.64
CA LEU A 34 -15.21 -10.92 -9.25
C LEU A 34 -15.99 -9.63 -9.03
N LEU A 35 -15.25 -8.57 -8.72
CA LEU A 35 -15.82 -7.23 -8.62
C LEU A 35 -16.23 -6.73 -10.02
N PRO A 36 -17.31 -5.95 -10.14
CA PRO A 36 -17.64 -5.23 -11.36
C PRO A 36 -16.45 -4.37 -11.83
N ARG A 37 -16.24 -4.26 -13.13
CA ARG A 37 -15.18 -3.42 -13.68
C ARG A 37 -15.56 -1.95 -13.51
N VAL A 38 -14.82 -1.25 -12.64
CA VAL A 38 -14.97 0.20 -12.40
C VAL A 38 -13.78 0.93 -13.00
N PRO A 39 -13.98 2.02 -13.76
CA PRO A 39 -12.88 2.93 -14.14
C PRO A 39 -12.18 3.48 -12.89
N ASP A 40 -10.86 3.65 -12.95
CA ASP A 40 -10.06 4.23 -11.85
C ASP A 40 -10.18 3.49 -10.51
N PHE A 41 -10.29 2.16 -10.54
CA PHE A 41 -10.33 1.34 -9.33
C PHE A 41 -9.03 1.46 -8.52
N ASP A 42 -9.14 1.98 -7.29
CA ASP A 42 -8.04 2.04 -6.33
C ASP A 42 -7.76 0.64 -5.72
N VAL A 43 -6.89 -0.12 -6.39
CA VAL A 43 -6.51 -1.47 -5.98
C VAL A 43 -5.81 -1.48 -4.60
N LEU A 44 -4.99 -0.48 -4.30
CA LEU A 44 -4.28 -0.41 -3.01
C LEU A 44 -5.24 -0.03 -1.87
N GLY A 45 -6.17 0.89 -2.14
CA GLY A 45 -7.27 1.22 -1.24
C GLY A 45 -8.16 0.02 -0.93
N TRP A 46 -8.46 -0.81 -1.93
CA TRP A 46 -9.22 -2.04 -1.72
C TRP A 46 -8.49 -3.01 -0.78
N TRP A 47 -7.19 -3.25 -0.99
CA TRP A 47 -6.39 -4.09 -0.08
C TRP A 47 -6.30 -3.50 1.33
N LYS A 48 -6.23 -2.16 1.46
CA LYS A 48 -6.24 -1.47 2.76
C LYS A 48 -7.55 -1.70 3.53
N LEU A 49 -8.70 -1.67 2.84
CA LEU A 49 -10.01 -1.93 3.44
C LEU A 49 -10.18 -3.40 3.82
N ASN A 50 -9.68 -4.32 3.01
CA ASN A 50 -9.81 -5.77 3.23
C ASN A 50 -8.70 -6.38 4.10
N LYS A 51 -7.85 -5.55 4.73
CA LYS A 51 -6.76 -6.02 5.60
C LYS A 51 -7.20 -6.91 6.77
N LEU A 52 -8.43 -6.74 7.27
CA LEU A 52 -8.96 -7.55 8.37
C LEU A 52 -9.36 -8.95 7.89
N LYS A 53 -9.78 -9.05 6.64
CA LYS A 53 -10.15 -10.30 5.97
C LYS A 53 -8.92 -11.06 5.48
N TYR A 54 -7.91 -10.32 5.03
CA TYR A 54 -6.67 -10.85 4.46
C TYR A 54 -5.43 -10.21 5.10
N PRO A 55 -5.14 -10.47 6.38
CA PRO A 55 -4.07 -9.78 7.11
C PRO A 55 -2.67 -10.03 6.57
N THR A 56 -2.43 -11.19 5.95
CA THR A 56 -1.12 -11.54 5.37
C THR A 56 -1.07 -11.16 3.90
N LEU A 57 -2.11 -11.54 3.14
CA LEU A 57 -2.17 -11.31 1.71
C LEU A 57 -2.27 -9.81 1.36
N SER A 58 -2.96 -8.99 2.16
CA SER A 58 -2.98 -7.54 1.94
C SER A 58 -1.61 -6.87 2.06
N LYS A 59 -0.72 -7.39 2.93
CA LYS A 59 0.66 -6.90 3.05
C LYS A 59 1.46 -7.26 1.81
N MET A 60 1.38 -8.52 1.37
CA MET A 60 2.04 -8.98 0.14
C MET A 60 1.54 -8.20 -1.07
N ALA A 61 0.23 -8.01 -1.19
CA ALA A 61 -0.38 -7.27 -2.29
C ALA A 61 0.09 -5.81 -2.31
N ARG A 62 0.15 -5.14 -1.15
CA ARG A 62 0.73 -3.80 -1.07
C ARG A 62 2.19 -3.77 -1.53
N ASP A 63 3.00 -4.72 -1.09
CA ASP A 63 4.43 -4.73 -1.39
C ASP A 63 4.68 -5.01 -2.89
N ILE A 64 3.83 -5.82 -3.54
CA ILE A 64 3.93 -6.14 -4.98
C ILE A 64 3.33 -5.02 -5.85
N LEU A 65 2.14 -4.53 -5.51
CA LEU A 65 1.37 -3.60 -6.35
C LEU A 65 1.81 -2.14 -6.21
N SER A 66 2.56 -1.80 -5.15
CA SER A 66 3.12 -0.44 -4.98
C SER A 66 4.38 -0.20 -5.82
N VAL A 67 4.95 -1.23 -6.43
CA VAL A 67 6.12 -1.10 -7.31
C VAL A 67 5.69 -0.36 -8.58
N PRO A 68 6.27 0.82 -8.87
CA PRO A 68 5.94 1.54 -10.09
C PRO A 68 6.43 0.75 -11.31
N VAL A 69 5.63 0.70 -12.38
CA VAL A 69 5.98 0.00 -13.63
C VAL A 69 7.20 0.61 -14.32
N SER A 70 7.45 1.90 -14.10
CA SER A 70 8.60 2.64 -14.63
C SER A 70 9.24 3.48 -13.53
N SER A 71 10.58 3.52 -13.53
CA SER A 71 11.36 4.38 -12.62
C SER A 71 11.24 5.87 -12.93
N LEU A 72 10.72 6.23 -14.10
CA LEU A 72 10.55 7.62 -14.51
C LEU A 72 9.09 7.90 -14.81
N PRO A 73 8.50 8.96 -14.20
CA PRO A 73 7.20 9.43 -14.63
C PRO A 73 7.29 9.90 -16.09
N PRO A 74 6.23 9.74 -16.89
CA PRO A 74 6.25 10.08 -18.32
C PRO A 74 6.69 11.54 -18.53
N GLU A 75 6.26 12.45 -17.66
CA GLU A 75 6.65 13.86 -17.70
C GLU A 75 8.16 14.11 -17.53
N SER A 76 8.88 13.22 -16.83
CA SER A 76 10.34 13.32 -16.63
C SER A 76 11.12 12.74 -17.82
N VAL A 77 10.56 11.77 -18.53
CA VAL A 77 11.16 11.19 -19.75
C VAL A 77 11.15 12.22 -20.89
N PHE A 78 10.12 13.08 -20.94
CA PHE A 78 9.99 14.14 -21.95
C PHE A 78 10.55 15.50 -21.51
N ASP A 79 10.85 15.70 -20.23
CA ASP A 79 11.57 16.88 -19.76
C ASP A 79 13.07 16.74 -20.07
N THR A 80 13.39 16.87 -21.36
CA THR A 80 14.76 17.02 -21.86
C THR A 80 15.31 18.42 -21.58
N LYS A 81 14.70 19.20 -20.68
CA LYS A 81 15.47 20.27 -20.02
C LYS A 81 16.50 19.56 -19.17
N VAL A 82 17.72 19.49 -19.69
CA VAL A 82 18.92 19.28 -18.89
C VAL A 82 18.70 20.08 -17.62
N LYS A 83 18.50 19.40 -16.49
CA LYS A 83 18.35 20.01 -15.18
C LYS A 83 19.71 20.60 -14.85
N GLU A 84 19.99 21.74 -15.46
CA GLU A 84 21.25 22.45 -15.38
C GLU A 84 21.49 22.67 -13.90
N MET A 85 22.50 22.00 -13.39
CA MET A 85 22.81 22.04 -11.98
C MET A 85 23.34 23.44 -11.74
N ASP A 86 22.49 24.30 -11.16
CA ASP A 86 22.84 25.68 -10.78
C ASP A 86 24.26 25.71 -10.20
N GLN A 87 25.05 26.72 -10.53
CA GLN A 87 26.47 26.81 -10.14
C GLN A 87 26.67 26.57 -8.63
N TYR A 88 25.68 26.98 -7.83
CA TYR A 88 25.60 26.68 -6.40
C TYR A 88 25.61 25.18 -6.09
N ARG A 89 24.82 24.37 -6.81
CA ARG A 89 24.75 22.91 -6.64
C ARG A 89 25.98 22.18 -7.22
N SER A 90 26.60 22.75 -8.25
CA SER A 90 27.87 22.25 -8.80
C SER A 90 29.06 22.41 -7.83
N SER A 91 28.96 23.31 -6.85
CA SER A 91 29.94 23.50 -5.79
C SER A 91 29.70 22.62 -4.54
N LEU A 92 28.54 21.95 -4.45
CA LEU A 92 28.21 21.10 -3.31
C LEU A 92 28.85 19.72 -3.45
N ARG A 93 29.08 19.06 -2.30
CA ARG A 93 29.51 17.67 -2.31
C ARG A 93 28.36 16.77 -2.80
N PRO A 94 28.65 15.67 -3.52
CA PRO A 94 27.62 14.76 -4.04
C PRO A 94 26.63 14.29 -2.99
N GLU A 95 27.09 14.03 -1.76
CA GLU A 95 26.26 13.56 -0.65
C GLU A 95 25.25 14.64 -0.21
N THR A 96 25.65 15.92 -0.28
CA THR A 96 24.76 17.04 0.02
C THR A 96 23.72 17.22 -1.09
N VAL A 97 24.10 17.03 -2.35
CA VAL A 97 23.16 17.09 -3.48
C VAL A 97 22.15 15.97 -3.39
N GLU A 98 22.58 14.73 -3.11
CA GLU A 98 21.70 13.59 -2.88
C GLU A 98 20.72 13.85 -1.73
N ALA A 99 21.21 14.30 -0.57
CA ALA A 99 20.37 14.62 0.58
C ALA A 99 19.30 15.69 0.22
N LEU A 100 19.67 16.71 -0.55
CA LEU A 100 18.73 17.74 -1.00
C LEU A 100 17.68 17.22 -1.99
N VAL A 101 18.06 16.33 -2.90
CA VAL A 101 17.13 15.69 -3.85
C VAL A 101 16.17 14.77 -3.10
N CYS A 102 16.68 13.90 -2.23
CA CYS A 102 15.87 13.01 -1.41
C CYS A 102 14.90 13.79 -0.50
N ALA A 103 15.38 14.84 0.17
CA ALA A 103 14.53 15.68 1.01
C ALA A 103 13.43 16.37 0.21
N LYS A 104 13.74 16.89 -0.98
CA LYS A 104 12.75 17.47 -1.88
C LYS A 104 11.67 16.45 -2.25
N ASP A 105 12.07 15.25 -2.68
CA ASP A 105 11.14 14.21 -3.10
C ASP A 105 10.25 13.77 -1.93
N TRP A 106 10.81 13.55 -0.74
CA TRP A 106 10.04 13.21 0.46
C TRP A 106 9.04 14.29 0.86
N MET A 107 9.39 15.57 0.76
CA MET A 107 8.47 16.68 1.05
C MET A 107 7.31 16.72 0.04
N GLN A 108 7.54 16.36 -1.22
CA GLN A 108 6.51 16.35 -2.26
C GLN A 108 5.50 15.20 -2.07
N TYR A 109 5.98 14.00 -1.71
CA TYR A 109 5.10 12.84 -1.50
C TYR A 109 4.50 12.78 -0.08
N GLY A 110 5.16 13.36 0.93
CA GLY A 110 4.68 13.39 2.32
C GLY A 110 3.58 14.42 2.59
N ALA A 111 3.44 15.46 1.76
CA ALA A 111 2.40 16.48 1.90
C ALA A 111 1.08 16.12 1.19
N ALA A 112 1.05 15.06 0.39
CA ALA A 112 -0.13 14.68 -0.41
C ALA A 112 -1.32 14.18 0.42
N GLU A 113 -1.14 13.84 1.70
CA GLU A 113 -2.27 13.58 2.62
C GLU A 113 -2.90 14.87 3.19
N ALA A 114 -2.31 16.04 2.95
CA ALA A 114 -2.73 17.30 3.56
C ALA A 114 -3.02 18.42 2.53
N SER A 115 -3.57 18.12 1.35
CA SER A 115 -4.06 19.17 0.43
C SER A 115 -4.97 18.61 -0.67
N ASN A 116 -6.24 18.36 -0.34
CA ASN A 116 -7.34 18.39 -1.33
C ASN A 116 -8.63 18.97 -0.73
N ALA A 117 -8.50 19.90 0.22
CA ALA A 117 -9.59 20.80 0.58
C ALA A 117 -9.39 22.12 -0.18
N LEU A 118 -9.76 22.12 -1.46
CA LEU A 118 -9.97 23.35 -2.24
C LEU A 118 -11.16 24.09 -1.60
N VAL A 119 -10.89 24.98 -0.66
CA VAL A 119 -11.86 25.98 -0.23
C VAL A 119 -11.93 27.04 -1.33
N LYS A 120 -12.92 26.92 -2.21
CA LYS A 120 -13.35 28.02 -3.06
C LYS A 120 -13.81 29.16 -2.15
N MET A 121 -13.01 30.23 -2.08
CA MET A 121 -13.51 31.54 -1.70
C MET A 121 -14.01 32.21 -2.96
N GLU A 122 -15.33 32.23 -3.13
CA GLU A 122 -15.98 33.14 -4.05
C GLU A 122 -16.15 34.49 -3.34
N PHE A 123 -15.67 35.57 -3.97
CA PHE A 123 -16.17 36.93 -3.77
C PHE A 123 -16.86 37.35 -5.07
#